data_AF-A0A514BSR8-F1
#
_entry.id   AF-A0A514BSR8-F1
#
_cell.length_a   1.000
_cell.length_b   1.000
_cell.length_c   1.000
_cell.angle_alpha   90.00
_cell.angle_beta   90.00
_cell.angle_gamma   90.00
#
_symmetry.space_group_name_H-M   'P 1'
#
loop_
_entity.id
_entity.type
_entity.pdbx_description
1 polymer ?
#
loop_
_entity_poly.entity_id
_entity_poly.type
_entity_poly.pdbx_seq_one_letter_code
_entity_poly.pdbx_strand_id
1 'polypeptide(L)'
;MEEVFKTLAEYVALTLEAISILVVAVGGLEAAYRSLWPMLRGHVSHGMRRAAWLGLARWLLLGLEFMLAADVVRTAITPDWQAIGQLGAIAVIRTFLNYFLERDLEAASHVQEAA
;
A
#
# COMPACT_ATOMS: atom_id res chain seq x y z
N MET A 1 -3.18 29.50 18.49
CA MET A 1 -2.95 29.41 17.04
C MET A 1 -2.17 28.14 16.70
N GLU A 2 -1.02 27.88 17.34
CA GLU A 2 -0.27 26.62 17.14
C GLU A 2 -1.04 25.35 17.54
N GLU A 3 -1.77 25.36 18.68
CA GLU A 3 -2.57 24.19 19.09
C GLU A 3 -3.65 23.82 18.06
N VAL A 4 -4.35 24.83 17.52
CA VAL A 4 -5.39 24.63 16.49
C VAL A 4 -4.78 24.01 15.23
N PHE A 5 -3.58 24.45 14.84
CA PHE A 5 -2.87 23.89 13.69
C PHE A 5 -2.44 22.44 13.92
N LYS A 6 -1.92 22.12 15.12
CA LYS A 6 -1.56 20.73 15.48
C LYS A 6 -2.77 19.80 15.45
N THR A 7 -3.88 20.21 16.08
CA THR A 7 -5.10 19.41 16.08
C THR A 7 -5.66 19.19 14.68
N LEU A 8 -5.65 20.21 13.81
CA LEU A 8 -6.08 20.06 12.42
C LEU A 8 -5.21 19.09 11.63
N ALA A 9 -3.88 19.19 11.76
CA ALA A 9 -2.95 18.29 11.10
C ALA A 9 -3.07 16.85 11.60
N GLU A 10 -3.30 16.64 12.90
CA GLU A 10 -3.61 15.31 13.45
C GLU A 10 -4.89 14.72 12.84
N TYR A 11 -5.96 15.51 12.71
CA TYR A 11 -7.18 15.07 12.05
C TYR A 11 -6.94 14.72 10.57
N VAL A 12 -6.13 15.50 9.86
CA VAL A 12 -5.77 15.21 8.46
C VAL A 12 -4.97 13.91 8.37
N ALA A 13 -3.96 13.72 9.23
CA ALA A 13 -3.18 12.48 9.25
C ALA A 13 -4.07 11.26 9.55
N LEU A 14 -4.97 11.37 10.54
CA LEU A 14 -5.88 10.30 10.92
C LEU A 14 -6.86 9.93 9.79
N THR A 15 -7.37 10.92 9.06
CA THR A 15 -8.27 10.67 7.92
C THR A 15 -7.54 10.02 6.75
N LEU A 16 -6.29 10.41 6.48
CA LEU A 16 -5.44 9.77 5.47
C LEU A 16 -5.14 8.31 5.84
N GLU A 17 -4.83 8.01 7.11
CA GLU A 17 -4.66 6.63 7.60
C GLU A 17 -5.94 5.81 7.45
N ALA A 18 -7.09 6.38 7.80
CA ALA A 18 -8.37 5.68 7.65
C ALA A 18 -8.64 5.34 6.18
N ILE A 19 -8.34 6.25 5.25
CA ILE A 19 -8.44 6.01 3.81
C ILE A 19 -7.48 4.90 3.38
N SER A 20 -6.22 4.92 3.81
CA SER A 20 -5.26 3.84 3.54
C SER A 20 -5.80 2.48 3.95
N ILE A 21 -6.30 2.36 5.18
CA ILE A 21 -6.82 1.11 5.72
C ILE A 21 -8.01 0.63 4.88
N LEU A 22 -8.93 1.52 4.51
CA LEU A 22 -10.08 1.20 3.67
C LEU A 22 -9.65 0.71 2.28
N VAL A 23 -8.70 1.41 1.64
CA VAL A 23 -8.17 1.05 0.32
C VAL A 23 -7.53 -0.33 0.34
N VAL A 24 -6.68 -0.61 1.34
CA VAL A 24 -6.04 -1.92 1.51
C VAL A 24 -7.07 -3.00 1.81
N ALA A 25 -8.06 -2.72 2.65
CA ALA A 25 -9.12 -3.67 2.99
C ALA A 25 -9.96 -4.04 1.76
N VAL A 26 -10.36 -3.06 0.95
CA VAL A 26 -11.12 -3.30 -0.29
C VAL A 26 -10.30 -4.12 -1.28
N GLY A 27 -9.03 -3.76 -1.51
CA GLY A 27 -8.14 -4.52 -2.40
C GLY A 27 -7.90 -5.96 -1.91
N GLY A 28 -7.76 -6.14 -0.59
CA GLY A 28 -7.65 -7.44 0.05
C GLY A 28 -8.88 -8.30 -0.16
N LEU A 29 -10.07 -7.73 0.05
CA LEU A 29 -11.34 -8.41 -0.18
C LEU A 29 -11.53 -8.79 -1.65
N GLU A 30 -11.20 -7.89 -2.57
CA GLU A 30 -11.28 -8.16 -4.01
C GLU A 30 -10.35 -9.31 -4.42
N ALA A 31 -9.09 -9.28 -3.97
CA ALA A 31 -8.12 -10.31 -4.25
C ALA A 31 -8.51 -11.67 -3.62
N ALA A 32 -9.03 -11.65 -2.40
CA ALA A 32 -9.53 -12.84 -1.73
C ALA A 32 -10.72 -13.45 -2.48
N TYR A 33 -11.69 -12.63 -2.90
CA TYR A 33 -12.85 -13.10 -3.66
C TYR A 33 -12.45 -13.69 -5.01
N ARG A 34 -11.57 -13.00 -5.77
CA ARG A 34 -11.06 -13.48 -7.06
C ARG A 34 -10.20 -14.75 -6.95
N SER A 35 -9.49 -14.94 -5.85
CA SER A 35 -8.66 -16.13 -5.62
C SER A 35 -9.46 -17.33 -5.09
N LEU A 36 -10.42 -17.09 -4.20
CA LEU A 36 -11.19 -18.14 -3.54
C LEU A 36 -12.28 -18.75 -4.45
N TRP A 37 -12.96 -17.92 -5.26
CA TRP A 37 -14.04 -18.37 -6.14
C TRP A 37 -13.63 -19.45 -7.16
N PRO A 38 -12.51 -19.33 -7.90
CA PRO A 38 -12.06 -20.35 -8.85
C PRO A 38 -11.42 -21.56 -8.17
N MET A 39 -10.81 -21.36 -6.99
CA MET A 39 -10.22 -22.42 -6.19
C MET A 39 -11.30 -23.39 -5.68
N LEU A 40 -12.46 -22.88 -5.27
CA LEU A 40 -13.64 -23.69 -4.91
C LEU A 40 -14.24 -24.44 -6.12
N ARG A 41 -14.03 -23.96 -7.36
CA ARG A 41 -14.47 -24.61 -8.60
C ARG A 41 -13.41 -25.55 -9.23
N GLY A 42 -12.30 -25.81 -8.54
CA GLY A 42 -11.28 -26.77 -8.97
C GLY A 42 -10.41 -26.37 -10.17
N HIS A 43 -10.53 -25.12 -10.66
CA HIS A 43 -9.78 -24.64 -11.82
C HIS A 43 -8.68 -23.66 -11.39
N VAL A 44 -7.57 -24.21 -10.88
CA VAL A 44 -6.43 -23.37 -10.43
C VAL A 44 -5.38 -23.32 -11.53
N SER A 45 -5.47 -22.31 -12.40
CA SER A 45 -4.38 -21.97 -13.34
C SER A 45 -3.36 -21.05 -12.65
N HIS A 46 -2.07 -21.29 -12.90
CA HIS A 46 -0.96 -20.45 -12.40
C HIS A 46 -1.14 -18.96 -12.73
N GLY A 47 -1.77 -18.62 -13.86
CA GLY A 47 -2.02 -17.23 -14.27
C GLY A 47 -3.03 -16.48 -13.39
N MET A 48 -4.01 -17.20 -12.82
CA MET A 48 -5.11 -16.57 -12.06
C MET A 48 -4.68 -16.11 -10.66
N ARG A 49 -3.82 -16.92 -10.01
CA ARG A 49 -3.20 -16.55 -8.73
C ARG A 49 -2.27 -15.35 -8.89
N ARG A 50 -1.56 -15.26 -10.03
CA ARG A 50 -0.71 -14.11 -10.35
C ARG A 50 -1.54 -12.85 -10.59
N ALA A 51 -2.64 -12.94 -11.34
CA ALA A 51 -3.55 -11.80 -11.55
C ALA A 51 -4.15 -11.26 -10.25
N ALA A 52 -4.57 -12.14 -9.33
CA ALA A 52 -5.05 -11.73 -8.00
C ALA A 52 -3.96 -11.03 -7.18
N TRP A 53 -2.73 -11.53 -7.23
CA TRP A 53 -1.59 -10.93 -6.53
C TRP A 53 -1.22 -9.54 -7.09
N LEU A 54 -1.21 -9.38 -8.42
CA LEU A 54 -0.96 -8.09 -9.08
C LEU A 54 -2.07 -7.05 -8.79
N GLY A 55 -3.32 -7.51 -8.64
CA GLY A 55 -4.42 -6.66 -8.19
C GLY A 55 -4.19 -6.16 -6.77
N LEU A 56 -3.90 -7.09 -5.84
CA LEU A 56 -3.59 -6.78 -4.44
C LEU A 56 -2.40 -5.82 -4.31
N ALA A 57 -1.31 -6.08 -5.04
CA ALA A 57 -0.12 -5.26 -5.10
C ALA A 57 -0.43 -3.79 -5.41
N ARG A 58 -1.33 -3.55 -6.37
CA ARG A 58 -1.74 -2.20 -6.80
C ARG A 58 -2.51 -1.46 -5.71
N TRP A 59 -3.43 -2.15 -5.03
CA TRP A 59 -4.18 -1.58 -3.91
C TRP A 59 -3.28 -1.30 -2.69
N LEU A 60 -2.30 -2.17 -2.43
CA LEU A 60 -1.29 -1.96 -1.39
C LEU A 60 -0.43 -0.73 -1.68
N LEU A 61 0.09 -0.60 -2.90
CA LEU A 61 0.83 0.58 -3.35
C LEU A 61 0.03 1.87 -3.12
N LEU A 62 -1.25 1.89 -3.51
CA LEU A 62 -2.11 3.05 -3.32
C LEU A 62 -2.33 3.38 -1.84
N GLY A 63 -2.64 2.38 -1.02
CA GLY A 63 -2.84 2.55 0.42
C GLY A 63 -1.57 3.03 1.12
N LEU A 64 -0.40 2.59 0.66
CA LEU A 64 0.86 3.09 1.14
C LEU A 64 0.97 4.60 0.84
N GLU A 65 0.76 5.09 -0.38
CA GLU A 65 0.91 6.53 -0.69
C GLU A 65 0.14 7.46 0.25
N PHE A 66 -1.10 7.10 0.60
CA PHE A 66 -1.88 7.83 1.61
C PHE A 66 -1.27 7.80 3.01
N MET A 67 -0.67 6.67 3.42
CA MET A 67 -0.01 6.52 4.71
C MET A 67 1.24 7.40 4.80
N LEU A 68 1.99 7.51 3.69
CA LEU A 68 3.14 8.43 3.61
C LEU A 68 2.70 9.89 3.73
N ALA A 69 1.58 10.25 3.09
CA ALA A 69 1.04 11.60 3.22
C ALA A 69 0.67 11.91 4.69
N ALA A 70 0.04 10.98 5.42
CA ALA A 70 -0.28 11.14 6.85
C ALA A 70 0.97 11.35 7.70
N ASP A 71 2.01 10.56 7.40
CA ASP A 71 3.30 10.57 8.05
C ASP A 71 4.05 11.89 7.83
N VAL A 72 4.07 12.42 6.60
CA VAL A 72 4.62 13.74 6.27
C VAL A 72 3.91 14.85 7.06
N VAL A 73 2.57 14.82 7.13
CA VAL A 73 1.77 15.79 7.88
C VAL A 73 2.16 15.79 9.36
N ARG A 74 2.33 14.61 9.99
CA ARG A 74 2.78 14.50 11.39
C ARG A 74 4.17 15.07 11.63
N THR A 75 5.12 14.82 10.74
CA THR A 75 6.47 15.38 10.89
C THR A 75 6.53 16.89 10.70
N ALA A 76 5.60 17.48 9.95
CA ALA A 76 5.53 18.93 9.75
C ALA A 76 5.09 19.70 11.01
N ILE A 77 4.26 19.09 11.88
CA ILE A 77 3.74 19.75 13.10
C ILE A 77 4.55 19.49 14.37
N THR A 78 5.22 18.34 14.45
CA THR A 78 6.06 17.99 15.60
C THR A 78 7.37 17.43 15.06
N PRO A 79 8.36 18.29 14.76
CA PRO A 79 9.68 17.86 14.34
C PRO A 79 10.41 17.25 15.54
N ASP A 80 10.02 16.03 15.89
CA ASP A 80 10.67 15.20 16.89
C ASP A 80 11.67 14.27 16.18
N TRP A 81 12.90 14.18 16.69
CA TRP A 81 13.94 13.36 16.05
C TRP A 81 13.58 11.87 16.01
N GLN A 82 12.77 11.38 16.95
CA GLN A 82 12.27 10.01 16.95
C GLN A 82 11.19 9.82 15.88
N ALA A 83 10.27 10.78 15.73
CA ALA A 83 9.28 10.78 14.66
C ALA A 83 9.93 10.84 13.27
N ILE A 84 10.95 11.68 13.08
CA ILE A 84 11.73 11.77 11.82
C ILE A 84 12.46 10.45 11.54
N GLY A 85 13.05 9.82 12.56
CA GLY A 85 13.70 8.52 12.43
C GLY A 85 12.73 7.41 12.01
N GLN A 86 11.53 7.39 12.60
CA GLN A 86 10.47 6.44 12.25
C GLN A 86 9.96 6.66 10.82
N LEU A 87 9.78 7.92 10.41
CA LEU A 87 9.44 8.32 9.05
C LEU A 87 10.49 7.83 8.05
N GLY A 88 11.77 8.05 8.35
CA GLY A 88 12.89 7.62 7.50
C GLY A 88 12.94 6.09 7.33
N ALA A 89 12.71 5.35 8.41
CA ALA A 89 12.65 3.89 8.35
C ALA A 89 11.48 3.40 7.48
N ILE A 90 10.29 3.99 7.63
CA ILE A 90 9.11 3.68 6.81
C ILE A 90 9.38 3.99 5.33
N ALA A 91 10.01 5.13 5.02
CA ALA A 91 10.37 5.52 3.66
C ALA A 91 11.36 4.54 3.01
N VAL A 92 12.36 4.07 3.77
CA VAL A 92 13.32 3.05 3.30
C VAL A 92 12.62 1.72 3.02
N ILE A 93 11.82 1.22 3.96
CA ILE A 93 11.07 -0.04 3.80
C ILE A 93 10.17 0.06 2.57
N ARG A 94 9.44 1.17 2.41
CA ARG A 94 8.59 1.41 1.25
C ARG A 94 9.37 1.41 -0.05
N THR A 95 10.50 2.10 -0.11
CA THR A 95 11.32 2.17 -1.32
C THR A 95 11.77 0.78 -1.73
N PHE A 96 12.22 -0.03 -0.76
CA PHE A 96 12.58 -1.43 -1.00
C PHE A 96 11.38 -2.26 -1.47
N LEU A 97 10.23 -2.20 -0.80
CA LEU A 97 9.05 -2.97 -1.16
C LEU A 97 8.49 -2.58 -2.52
N ASN A 98 8.35 -1.28 -2.81
CA ASN A 98 7.89 -0.79 -4.11
C ASN A 98 8.86 -1.21 -5.20
N TYR A 99 10.16 -1.04 -5.00
CA TYR A 99 11.17 -1.46 -5.97
C TYR A 99 11.12 -2.97 -6.27
N PHE A 100 11.03 -3.81 -5.23
CA PHE A 100 10.91 -5.26 -5.42
C PHE A 100 9.61 -5.64 -6.12
N LEU A 101 8.50 -5.03 -5.73
CA LEU A 101 7.18 -5.32 -6.29
C LEU A 101 7.12 -4.93 -7.77
N GLU A 102 7.65 -3.76 -8.12
CA GLU A 102 7.71 -3.25 -9.49
C GLU A 102 8.63 -4.09 -10.37
N ARG A 103 9.78 -4.53 -9.83
CA ARG A 103 10.65 -5.53 -10.48
C ARG A 103 9.94 -6.86 -10.73
N ASP A 104 9.17 -7.35 -9.76
CA ASP A 104 8.44 -8.63 -9.89
C ASP A 104 7.29 -8.52 -10.91
N LEU A 105 6.69 -7.33 -11.01
CA LEU A 105 5.71 -6.94 -12.03
C LEU A 105 6.33 -6.91 -13.43
N GLU A 106 7.48 -6.27 -13.62
CA GLU A 106 8.24 -6.27 -14.89
C GLU A 106 8.67 -7.69 -15.29
N ALA A 107 9.17 -8.47 -14.35
CA ALA A 107 9.53 -9.86 -14.60
C ALA A 107 8.30 -10.71 -14.99
N ALA A 108 7.11 -10.33 -14.53
CA ALA A 108 5.86 -10.97 -14.93
C ALA A 108 5.42 -10.63 -16.36
N SER A 109 5.57 -9.38 -16.80
CA SER A 109 5.14 -8.95 -18.13
C SER A 109 6.00 -9.57 -19.24
N HIS A 110 7.31 -9.67 -19.05
CA HIS A 110 8.21 -10.25 -20.04
C HIS A 110 8.00 -11.75 -20.28
N VAL A 111 7.51 -12.50 -19.29
CA VAL A 111 7.18 -13.93 -19.46
C VAL A 111 5.96 -14.13 -20.36
N GLN A 112 5.10 -13.12 -20.52
CA GLN A 112 3.88 -13.19 -21.31
C GLN A 112 4.08 -12.80 -22.79
N GLU A 113 5.18 -12.11 -23.13
CA GLU A 113 5.60 -11.87 -24.52
C GLU A 113 6.38 -13.05 -25.13
N ALA A 114 6.91 -13.94 -24.29
CA ALA A 114 7.72 -15.09 -24.71
C ALA A 114 6.94 -16.42 -24.80
N ALA A 115 5.63 -16.42 -24.55
CA ALA A 115 4.74 -17.59 -24.59
C ALA A 115 3.63 -17.40 -25.64
#